data_AF-A0A1Z3HL77-F1
#
_entry.id   AF-A0A1Z3HL77-F1
#
_cell.length_a   1.000
_cell.length_b   1.000
_cell.length_c   1.000
_cell.angle_alpha   90.00
_cell.angle_beta   90.00
_cell.angle_gamma   90.00
#
_symmetry.space_group_name_H-M   'P 1'
#
loop_
_entity.id
_entity.type
_entity.pdbx_description
1 polymer ?
#
loop_
_entity_poly.entity_id
_entity_poly.type
_entity_poly.pdbx_seq_one_letter_code
_entity_poly.pdbx_strand_id
1 'polypeptide(L)'
;MTLLTPTHIQALLQEPIPDRQAYGRLMEIYCVVKAGGVRVQIEAASGHLARQQWRLEKTISELSCHHAHHPQIPILRQEVAELRRSVAWRIDFLRTIHPQEEAAVQQHLAAIEAYVAAQGEQLRGACPNNH
;
A
#
# COMPACT_ATOMS: atom_id res chain seq x y z
N MET A 1 -14.42 12.13 -7.85
CA MET A 1 -13.44 11.33 -8.63
C MET A 1 -14.23 10.29 -9.39
N THR A 2 -13.97 10.14 -10.69
CA THR A 2 -14.62 9.12 -11.53
C THR A 2 -14.09 7.75 -11.14
N LEU A 3 -15.00 6.79 -10.93
CA LEU A 3 -14.64 5.42 -10.60
C LEU A 3 -13.82 4.78 -11.73
N LEU A 4 -12.75 4.05 -11.41
CA LEU A 4 -12.04 3.25 -12.42
C LEU A 4 -12.92 2.10 -12.89
N THR A 5 -13.31 2.15 -14.15
CA THR A 5 -14.07 1.10 -14.84
C THR A 5 -13.17 0.35 -15.81
N PRO A 6 -13.54 -0.86 -16.26
CA PRO A 6 -12.83 -1.59 -17.31
C PRO A 6 -12.47 -0.72 -18.53
N THR A 7 -13.44 0.02 -19.05
CA THR A 7 -13.26 0.89 -20.22
C THR A 7 -12.31 2.04 -19.94
N HIS A 8 -12.37 2.64 -18.74
CA HIS A 8 -11.43 3.69 -18.34
C HIS A 8 -10.00 3.15 -18.26
N ILE A 9 -9.80 1.95 -17.70
CA ILE A 9 -8.47 1.33 -17.63
C ILE A 9 -7.94 1.08 -19.03
N GLN A 10 -8.74 0.50 -19.93
CA GLN A 10 -8.30 0.24 -21.30
C GLN A 10 -7.92 1.52 -22.04
N ALA A 11 -8.68 2.60 -21.88
CA ALA A 11 -8.34 3.91 -22.45
C ALA A 11 -7.00 4.43 -21.91
N LEU A 12 -6.81 4.39 -20.59
CA LEU A 12 -5.55 4.84 -19.94
C LEU A 12 -4.32 4.09 -20.44
N LEU A 13 -4.44 2.78 -20.71
CA LEU A 13 -3.31 1.97 -21.20
C LEU A 13 -2.95 2.25 -22.68
N GLN A 14 -3.83 2.92 -23.42
CA GLN A 14 -3.62 3.31 -24.82
C GLN A 14 -3.18 4.77 -24.97
N GLU A 15 -3.30 5.58 -23.91
CA GLU A 15 -2.89 6.97 -23.93
C GLU A 15 -1.36 7.09 -23.91
N PRO A 16 -0.75 7.87 -24.83
CA PRO A 16 0.69 8.09 -24.84
C PRO A 16 1.17 8.88 -23.61
N ILE A 17 0.29 9.73 -23.06
CA ILE A 17 0.51 10.46 -21.80
C ILE A 17 -0.81 10.35 -21.01
N PRO A 18 -0.93 9.39 -20.08
CA PRO A 18 -2.18 9.20 -19.35
C PRO A 18 -2.41 10.34 -18.35
N ASP A 19 -3.69 10.63 -18.08
CA ASP A 19 -4.05 11.54 -16.99
C ASP A 19 -3.38 11.12 -15.67
N ARG A 20 -2.63 12.05 -15.05
CA ARG A 20 -1.78 11.76 -13.90
C ARG A 20 -2.58 11.27 -12.70
N GLN A 21 -3.79 11.78 -12.49
CA GLN A 21 -4.62 11.42 -11.34
C GLN A 21 -5.22 10.04 -11.53
N ALA A 22 -5.79 9.76 -12.71
CA ALA A 22 -6.37 8.48 -13.05
C ALA A 22 -5.32 7.37 -13.11
N TYR A 23 -4.14 7.65 -13.69
CA TYR A 23 -3.01 6.74 -13.70
C TYR A 23 -2.48 6.48 -12.28
N GLY A 24 -2.34 7.52 -11.46
CA GLY A 24 -1.94 7.37 -10.05
C GLY A 24 -2.89 6.45 -9.29
N ARG A 25 -4.20 6.66 -9.44
CA ARG A 25 -5.23 5.81 -8.83
C ARG A 25 -5.19 4.37 -9.34
N LEU A 26 -4.97 4.18 -10.65
CA LEU A 26 -4.80 2.85 -11.25
C LEU A 26 -3.61 2.13 -10.62
N MET A 27 -2.47 2.81 -10.49
CA MET A 27 -1.25 2.22 -9.92
C MET A 27 -1.38 1.90 -8.43
N GLU A 28 -2.08 2.73 -7.66
CA GLU A 28 -2.41 2.45 -6.26
C GLU A 28 -3.17 1.12 -6.13
N ILE A 29 -4.25 0.95 -6.90
CA ILE A 29 -5.10 -0.24 -6.84
C ILE A 29 -4.40 -1.46 -7.43
N TYR A 30 -3.63 -1.28 -8.51
CA TYR A 30 -2.79 -2.35 -9.08
C TYR A 30 -1.82 -2.92 -8.05
N CYS A 31 -1.10 -2.06 -7.31
CA CYS A 31 -0.23 -2.52 -6.23
C CYS A 31 -1.00 -3.28 -5.16
N VAL A 32 -2.25 -2.88 -4.89
CA VAL A 32 -3.09 -3.58 -3.92
C VAL A 32 -3.51 -4.96 -4.41
N VAL A 33 -4.03 -5.04 -5.62
CA VAL A 33 -4.44 -6.28 -6.30
C VAL A 33 -3.26 -7.24 -6.43
N LYS A 34 -2.10 -6.76 -6.88
CA LYS A 34 -0.89 -7.57 -7.04
C LYS A 34 -0.41 -8.21 -5.73
N ALA A 35 -0.64 -7.55 -4.61
CA ALA A 35 -0.32 -8.07 -3.28
C ALA A 35 -1.47 -8.85 -2.61
N GLY A 36 -2.49 -9.28 -3.39
CA GLY A 36 -3.57 -10.16 -2.93
C GLY A 36 -4.91 -9.48 -2.64
N GLY A 37 -5.03 -8.19 -2.93
CA GLY A 37 -6.29 -7.44 -2.81
C GLY A 37 -6.52 -6.78 -1.44
N VAL A 38 -7.60 -5.99 -1.37
CA VAL A 38 -7.94 -5.13 -0.23
C VAL A 38 -8.12 -5.95 1.05
N ARG A 39 -8.93 -7.03 0.98
CA ARG A 39 -9.22 -7.86 2.15
C ARG A 39 -7.96 -8.46 2.76
N VAL A 40 -7.13 -9.08 1.93
CA VAL A 40 -5.88 -9.74 2.37
C VAL A 40 -4.95 -8.72 3.02
N GLN A 41 -4.85 -7.51 2.47
CA GLN A 41 -4.00 -6.47 3.05
C GLN A 41 -4.53 -5.90 4.36
N ILE A 42 -5.85 -5.74 4.52
CA ILE A 42 -6.45 -5.33 5.80
C ILE A 42 -6.17 -6.38 6.88
N GLU A 43 -6.35 -7.66 6.56
CA GLU A 43 -6.05 -8.77 7.47
C GLU A 43 -4.56 -8.79 7.84
N ALA A 44 -3.67 -8.65 6.86
CA ALA A 44 -2.23 -8.61 7.08
C ALA A 44 -1.81 -7.41 7.96
N ALA A 45 -2.36 -6.22 7.70
CA ALA A 45 -2.09 -5.01 8.47
C ALA A 45 -2.58 -5.14 9.92
N SER A 46 -3.79 -5.66 10.12
CA SER A 46 -4.37 -5.90 11.45
C SER A 46 -3.57 -6.95 12.23
N GLY A 47 -3.16 -8.04 11.57
CA GLY A 47 -2.31 -9.06 12.18
C GLY A 47 -0.91 -8.52 12.52
N HIS A 48 -0.34 -7.67 11.68
CA HIS A 48 0.93 -7.00 11.97
C HIS A 48 0.82 -6.10 13.21
N LEU A 49 -0.23 -5.27 13.29
CA LEU A 49 -0.49 -4.42 14.46
C LEU A 49 -0.57 -5.26 15.74
N ALA A 50 -1.38 -6.32 15.74
CA ALA A 50 -1.56 -7.16 16.93
C ALA A 50 -0.23 -7.75 17.41
N ARG A 51 0.61 -8.27 16.50
CA ARG A 51 1.91 -8.86 16.85
C ARG A 51 2.89 -7.82 17.40
N GLN A 52 3.02 -6.68 16.74
CA GLN A 52 3.97 -5.65 17.16
C GLN A 52 3.52 -4.98 18.46
N GLN A 53 2.24 -4.67 18.59
CA GLN A 53 1.68 -4.11 19.82
C GLN A 53 1.88 -5.07 21.00
N TRP A 54 1.57 -6.36 20.84
CA TRP A 54 1.81 -7.36 21.89
C TRP A 54 3.28 -7.40 22.33
N ARG A 55 4.22 -7.35 21.37
CA ARG A 55 5.66 -7.33 21.66
C ARG A 55 6.06 -6.10 22.47
N LEU A 56 5.62 -4.92 22.07
CA LEU A 56 5.92 -3.66 22.76
C LEU A 56 5.30 -3.61 24.15
N GLU A 57 4.04 -4.01 24.29
CA GLU A 57 3.33 -4.06 25.57
C GLU A 57 3.96 -5.07 26.54
N LYS A 58 4.44 -6.22 26.02
CA LYS A 58 5.23 -7.17 26.80
C LYS A 58 6.52 -6.55 27.33
N THR A 59 7.29 -5.88 26.48
CA THR A 59 8.53 -5.19 26.90
C THR A 59 8.25 -4.09 27.92
N ILE A 60 7.18 -3.30 27.73
CA ILE A 60 6.76 -2.29 28.71
C ILE A 60 6.45 -2.95 30.06
N SER A 61 5.74 -4.08 30.05
CA SER A 61 5.36 -4.80 31.26
C SER A 61 6.59 -5.36 32.00
N GLU A 62 7.54 -5.95 31.26
CA GLU A 62 8.81 -6.45 31.80
C GLU A 62 9.63 -5.32 32.43
N LEU A 63 9.77 -4.18 31.75
CA LEU A 63 10.47 -3.01 32.28
C LEU A 63 9.76 -2.45 33.52
N SER A 64 8.44 -2.37 33.49
CA SER A 64 7.64 -1.81 34.60
C SER A 64 7.73 -2.68 35.86
N CYS A 65 7.86 -4.00 35.71
CA CYS A 65 8.02 -4.93 36.83
C CYS A 65 9.36 -4.75 37.57
N HIS A 66 10.42 -4.38 36.85
CA HIS A 66 11.75 -4.19 37.43
C HIS A 66 11.99 -2.74 37.86
N HIS A 67 11.48 -1.79 37.10
CA HIS A 67 11.65 -0.36 37.36
C HIS A 67 10.49 0.45 36.74
N ALA A 68 9.50 0.78 37.57
CA ALA A 68 8.27 1.47 37.13
C ALA A 68 8.52 2.80 36.39
N HIS A 69 9.67 3.44 36.60
CA HIS A 69 10.07 4.70 35.97
C HIS A 69 11.19 4.54 34.94
N HIS A 70 11.33 3.35 34.34
CA HIS A 70 12.36 3.12 33.34
C HIS A 70 12.20 4.11 32.17
N PRO A 71 13.26 4.86 31.78
CA PRO A 71 13.15 5.95 30.82
C PRO A 71 12.70 5.50 29.41
N GLN A 72 12.81 4.21 29.10
CA GLN A 72 12.34 3.65 27.83
C GLN A 72 10.81 3.42 27.79
N ILE A 73 10.13 3.31 28.94
CA ILE A 73 8.68 3.08 28.98
C ILE A 73 7.88 4.15 28.21
N PRO A 74 8.10 5.47 28.40
CA PRO A 74 7.38 6.48 27.61
C PRO A 74 7.67 6.40 26.11
N ILE A 75 8.91 6.06 25.72
CA ILE A 75 9.31 5.90 24.32
C ILE A 75 8.53 4.74 23.67
N LEU A 76 8.53 3.57 24.32
CA LEU A 76 7.80 2.40 23.83
C LEU A 76 6.29 2.65 23.74
N ARG A 77 5.72 3.43 24.67
CA ARG A 77 4.30 3.84 24.60
C ARG A 77 4.02 4.75 23.40
N GLN A 78 4.94 5.66 23.09
CA GLN A 78 4.83 6.48 21.88
C GLN A 78 4.91 5.61 20.61
N GLU A 79 5.83 4.64 20.56
CA GLU A 79 5.93 3.70 19.44
C GLU A 79 4.63 2.91 19.21
N VAL A 80 3.98 2.44 20.28
CA VAL A 80 2.65 1.79 20.18
C VAL A 80 1.61 2.73 19.56
N ALA A 81 1.60 4.01 19.97
CA ALA A 81 0.65 4.99 19.44
C ALA A 81 0.90 5.30 17.95
N GLU A 82 2.16 5.44 17.56
CA GLU A 82 2.57 5.68 16.16
C GLU A 82 2.25 4.48 15.27
N LEU A 83 2.55 3.26 15.75
CA LEU A 83 2.19 2.01 15.07
C LEU A 83 0.67 1.93 14.82
N ARG A 84 -0.15 2.19 15.84
CA ARG A 84 -1.61 2.19 15.72
C ARG A 84 -2.09 3.22 14.69
N ARG A 85 -1.53 4.44 14.71
CA ARG A 85 -1.87 5.51 13.77
C ARG A 85 -1.52 5.14 12.34
N SER A 86 -0.31 4.61 12.13
CA SER A 86 0.17 4.19 10.81
C SER A 86 -0.70 3.08 10.21
N VAL A 87 -1.02 2.04 11.01
CA VAL A 87 -1.87 0.94 10.55
C VAL A 87 -3.31 1.40 10.30
N ALA A 88 -3.87 2.24 11.17
CA ALA A 88 -5.21 2.79 10.98
C ALA A 88 -5.29 3.59 9.67
N TRP A 89 -4.33 4.48 9.42
CA TRP A 89 -4.25 5.23 8.16
C TRP A 89 -4.19 4.30 6.93
N ARG A 90 -3.40 3.22 6.99
CA ARG A 90 -3.32 2.26 5.89
C ARG A 90 -4.64 1.54 5.66
N ILE A 91 -5.32 1.11 6.72
CA ILE A 91 -6.63 0.43 6.62
C ILE A 91 -7.68 1.40 6.06
N ASP A 92 -7.70 2.65 6.51
CA ASP A 92 -8.62 3.65 6.02
C ASP A 92 -8.36 3.98 4.54
N PHE A 93 -7.10 4.09 4.13
CA PHE A 93 -6.74 4.17 2.71
C PHE A 93 -7.28 2.97 1.91
N LEU A 94 -7.07 1.74 2.38
CA LEU A 94 -7.53 0.52 1.70
C LEU A 94 -9.06 0.50 1.56
N ARG A 95 -9.79 1.02 2.55
CA ARG A 95 -11.26 1.16 2.51
C ARG A 95 -11.75 2.18 1.48
N THR A 96 -10.90 3.10 1.02
CA THR A 96 -11.25 4.00 -0.08
C THR A 96 -11.29 3.32 -1.44
N ILE A 97 -10.75 2.10 -1.56
CA ILE A 97 -10.77 1.33 -2.82
C ILE A 97 -12.14 0.69 -2.96
N HIS A 98 -12.88 1.10 -3.99
CA HIS A 98 -14.20 0.54 -4.22
C HIS A 98 -14.07 -0.89 -4.78
N PRO A 99 -14.93 -1.86 -4.36
CA PRO A 99 -14.85 -3.23 -4.86
C PRO A 99 -14.92 -3.36 -6.39
N GLN A 100 -15.63 -2.45 -7.05
CA GLN A 100 -15.69 -2.41 -8.52
C GLN A 100 -14.37 -1.96 -9.15
N GLU A 101 -13.63 -1.05 -8.52
CA GLU A 101 -12.31 -0.64 -8.99
C GLU A 101 -11.31 -1.80 -8.86
N GLU A 102 -11.31 -2.47 -7.70
CA GLU A 102 -10.49 -3.65 -7.46
C GLU A 102 -10.78 -4.75 -8.48
N ALA A 103 -12.07 -5.04 -8.73
CA ALA A 103 -12.48 -6.02 -9.73
C ALA A 103 -12.06 -5.62 -11.16
N ALA A 104 -12.22 -4.35 -11.54
CA ALA A 104 -11.83 -3.86 -12.85
C ALA A 104 -10.32 -4.00 -13.07
N VAL A 105 -9.51 -3.66 -12.07
CA VAL A 105 -8.05 -3.82 -12.11
C VAL A 105 -7.66 -5.31 -12.15
N GLN A 106 -8.31 -6.16 -11.35
CA GLN A 106 -8.09 -7.60 -11.37
C GLN A 106 -8.34 -8.21 -12.76
N GLN A 107 -9.39 -7.77 -13.46
CA GLN A 107 -9.71 -8.22 -14.82
C GLN A 107 -8.63 -7.82 -15.84
N HIS A 108 -7.98 -6.67 -15.63
CA HIS A 108 -6.99 -6.11 -16.55
C HIS A 108 -5.54 -6.32 -16.10
N LEU A 109 -5.31 -7.15 -15.07
CA LEU A 109 -4.02 -7.27 -14.42
C LEU A 109 -2.88 -7.56 -15.42
N ALA A 110 -3.08 -8.54 -16.31
CA ALA A 110 -2.08 -8.90 -17.32
C ALA A 110 -1.77 -7.75 -18.30
N ALA A 111 -2.79 -6.98 -18.70
CA ALA A 111 -2.60 -5.84 -19.60
C ALA A 111 -1.86 -4.68 -18.92
N ILE A 112 -2.19 -4.42 -17.66
CA ILE A 112 -1.49 -3.42 -16.84
C ILE A 112 -0.02 -3.82 -16.65
N GLU A 113 0.27 -5.09 -16.39
CA GLU A 113 1.65 -5.58 -16.23
C GLU A 113 2.46 -5.44 -17.52
N ALA A 114 1.88 -5.78 -18.67
CA ALA A 114 2.52 -5.59 -19.96
C ALA A 114 2.83 -4.10 -20.23
N TYR A 115 1.88 -3.21 -19.94
CA TYR A 115 2.07 -1.77 -20.07
C TYR A 115 3.20 -1.25 -19.15
N VAL A 116 3.20 -1.63 -17.87
CA VAL A 116 4.23 -1.20 -16.91
C VAL A 116 5.62 -1.71 -17.30
N ALA A 117 5.71 -2.94 -17.81
CA ALA A 117 6.97 -3.51 -18.31
C ALA A 117 7.51 -2.73 -19.53
N ALA A 118 6.65 -2.44 -20.51
CA ALA A 118 7.02 -1.68 -21.71
C ALA A 118 7.52 -0.26 -21.38
N GLN A 119 6.85 0.43 -20.45
CA GLN A 119 7.29 1.75 -19.95
C GLN A 119 8.67 1.67 -19.27
N GLY A 120 8.93 0.60 -18.52
CA GLY A 120 10.23 0.36 -17.89
C GLY A 120 11.37 0.14 -18.89
N GLU A 121 11.11 -0.50 -20.03
CA GLU A 121 12.09 -0.70 -21.10
C GLU A 121 12.36 0.60 -21.88
N GLN A 122 11.34 1.40 -22.16
CA GLN A 122 11.49 2.72 -22.81
C GLN A 122 12.36 3.67 -21.99
N LEU A 123 12.23 3.67 -20.66
CA LEU A 123 13.07 4.49 -19.77
C LEU A 123 14.51 3.97 -19.68
N ARG A 124 14.74 2.66 -19.81
CA ARG A 124 16.09 2.07 -19.82
C ARG A 124 16.81 2.27 -21.16
N GLY A 125 16.09 2.23 -22.28
CA GLY A 125 16.63 2.49 -23.61
C GLY A 125 16.95 3.97 -23.89
N ALA A 126 16.45 4.89 -23.07
CA ALA A 126 16.67 6.33 -23.20
C ALA A 126 17.97 6.84 -22.55
N CYS A 127 18.77 5.97 -21.91
CA CYS A 127 20.13 6.32 -21.50
C CYS A 127 21.10 6.04 -22.66
N PRO A 128 21.54 7.05 -23.44
CA PRO A 128 22.65 6.83 -24.36
C PRO A 128 23.88 6.47 -23.52
N ASN A 129 24.52 5.35 -23.86
CA ASN A 129 25.87 5.04 -23.39
C ASN A 129 26.79 6.18 -23.82
N ASN A 130 27.07 7.11 -22.91
CA ASN A 130 28.20 8.01 -23.05
C ASN A 130 29.46 7.20 -22.74
N HIS A 131 30.05 6.63 -23.79
CA HIS A 131 31.44 6.18 -23.80
C HIS A 131 32.38 7.36 -23.97
#